data_AF-A0A947DAM9-F1
#
_entry.id   AF-A0A947DAM9-F1
#
_cell.length_a   1.000
_cell.length_b   1.000
_cell.length_c   1.000
_cell.angle_alpha   90.00
_cell.angle_beta   90.00
_cell.angle_gamma   90.00
#
_symmetry.space_group_name_H-M   'P 1'
#
loop_
_entity.id
_entity.type
_entity.pdbx_description
1 polymer ?
#
loop_
_entity_poly.entity_id
_entity_poly.type
_entity_poly.pdbx_seq_one_letter_code
_entity_poly.pdbx_strand_id
1 'polypeptide(L)'
;MSNAADDQPQTVQDRLASLRHLAQAFPKEQREDVLLELDDLSSDLQANTDGSSIQTLHQRLKRLAAIAMMARMFASNNQQAIEEFANHLVELTNATKIEK
;
A
#
# COMPACT_ATOMS: atom_id res chain seq x y z
N MET A 1 27.39 -12.84 16.60
CA MET A 1 26.62 -11.60 16.81
C MET A 1 26.71 -10.77 15.54
N SER A 2 25.64 -10.02 15.24
CA SER A 2 25.38 -9.22 14.04
C SER A 2 24.73 -9.99 12.88
N ASN A 3 23.47 -10.40 13.09
CA ASN A 3 22.51 -10.56 11.99
C ASN A 3 22.09 -9.13 11.60
N ALA A 4 22.86 -8.50 10.71
CA ALA A 4 22.36 -7.35 9.97
C ALA A 4 21.28 -7.92 9.06
N ALA A 5 20.02 -7.82 9.49
CA ALA A 5 18.89 -8.12 8.62
C ALA A 5 19.04 -7.23 7.40
N ASP A 6 19.13 -7.87 6.24
CA ASP A 6 19.16 -7.29 4.90
C ASP A 6 18.31 -6.01 4.81
N ASP A 7 18.97 -4.86 4.84
CA ASP A 7 18.44 -3.58 4.35
C ASP A 7 18.47 -3.60 2.81
N GLN A 8 17.93 -4.68 2.22
CA GLN A 8 17.65 -4.73 0.79
C GLN A 8 16.57 -3.68 0.54
N PRO A 9 16.77 -2.75 -0.41
CA PRO A 9 15.70 -1.85 -0.80
C PRO A 9 14.56 -2.71 -1.37
N GLN A 10 13.55 -3.01 -0.55
CA GLN A 10 12.36 -3.71 -1.01
C GLN A 10 11.82 -2.95 -2.21
N THR A 11 11.72 -3.64 -3.34
CA THR A 11 11.27 -3.02 -4.58
C THR A 11 9.82 -2.58 -4.41
N VAL A 12 9.39 -1.60 -5.23
CA VAL A 12 7.98 -1.19 -5.30
C VAL A 12 7.06 -2.40 -5.52
N GLN A 13 7.52 -3.42 -6.27
CA GLN A 13 6.76 -4.65 -6.52
C GLN A 13 6.63 -5.53 -5.27
N ASP A 14 7.70 -5.70 -4.49
CA ASP A 14 7.66 -6.46 -3.23
C ASP A 14 6.69 -5.82 -2.24
N ARG A 15 6.68 -4.48 -2.18
CA ARG A 15 5.76 -3.72 -1.34
C ARG A 15 4.31 -3.88 -1.76
N LEU A 16 4.02 -3.87 -3.06
CA LEU A 16 2.69 -4.16 -3.59
C LEU A 16 2.25 -5.59 -3.28
N ALA A 17 3.15 -6.57 -3.35
CA ALA A 17 2.86 -7.94 -2.96
C ALA A 17 2.51 -8.05 -1.47
N SER A 18 3.27 -7.40 -0.59
CA SER A 18 2.97 -7.32 0.84
C SER A 18 1.61 -6.66 1.11
N LEU A 19 1.31 -5.55 0.43
CA LEU A 19 0.00 -4.87 0.54
C LEU A 19 -1.15 -5.79 0.10
N ARG A 20 -1.01 -6.54 -0.99
CA ARG A 20 -2.03 -7.50 -1.44
C ARG A 20 -2.23 -8.65 -0.45
N HIS A 21 -1.16 -9.12 0.19
CA HIS A 21 -1.25 -10.14 1.24
C HIS A 21 -2.00 -9.61 2.45
N LEU A 22 -1.63 -8.42 2.94
CA LEU A 22 -2.25 -7.77 4.08
C LEU A 22 -3.71 -7.35 3.81
N ALA A 23 -4.05 -7.02 2.56
CA ALA A 23 -5.44 -6.76 2.15
C ALA A 23 -6.37 -7.94 2.42
N GLN A 24 -5.88 -9.19 2.47
CA GLN A 24 -6.71 -10.35 2.81
C GLN A 24 -7.28 -10.30 4.23
N ALA A 25 -6.65 -9.55 5.13
CA ALA A 25 -7.12 -9.35 6.49
C ALA A 25 -8.31 -8.39 6.60
N PHE A 26 -8.62 -7.64 5.53
CA PHE A 26 -9.76 -6.73 5.50
C PHE A 26 -11.10 -7.50 5.48
N PRO A 27 -12.17 -6.90 6.04
CA PRO A 27 -13.53 -7.39 5.87
C PRO A 27 -13.85 -7.64 4.40
N LYS A 28 -14.66 -8.65 4.09
CA LYS A 28 -14.93 -9.08 2.71
C LYS A 28 -15.45 -7.92 1.86
N GLU A 29 -16.29 -7.08 2.46
CA GLU A 29 -16.91 -5.91 1.85
C GLU A 29 -15.89 -4.83 1.44
N GLN A 30 -14.77 -4.72 2.16
CA GLN A 30 -13.73 -3.72 1.88
C GLN A 30 -12.55 -4.31 1.10
N ARG A 31 -12.33 -5.62 1.23
CA ARG A 31 -11.20 -6.33 0.62
C ARG A 31 -11.19 -6.21 -0.90
N GLU A 32 -12.35 -6.37 -1.54
CA GLU A 32 -12.45 -6.31 -2.99
C GLU A 32 -12.07 -4.92 -3.52
N ASP A 33 -12.57 -3.87 -2.87
CA ASP A 33 -12.23 -2.48 -3.17
C ASP A 33 -10.73 -2.21 -2.96
N VAL A 34 -10.15 -2.72 -1.87
CA VAL A 34 -8.71 -2.57 -1.58
C VAL A 34 -7.86 -3.27 -2.62
N LEU A 35 -8.21 -4.50 -3.01
CA LEU A 35 -7.47 -5.26 -4.01
C LEU A 35 -7.54 -4.60 -5.39
N LEU A 36 -8.72 -4.13 -5.78
CA LEU A 36 -8.90 -3.38 -7.03
C LEU A 36 -8.03 -2.12 -7.06
N GLU A 37 -8.05 -1.33 -5.99
CA GLU A 37 -7.27 -0.10 -5.89
C GLU A 37 -5.75 -0.39 -5.86
N LEU A 38 -5.31 -1.52 -5.30
CA LEU A 38 -3.91 -1.98 -5.38
C LEU A 38 -3.50 -2.42 -6.78
N ASP A 39 -4.39 -3.06 -7.53
CA ASP A 39 -4.13 -3.46 -8.92
C ASP A 39 -4.02 -2.23 -9.82
N ASP A 40 -4.93 -1.28 -9.67
CA ASP A 40 -4.87 0.01 -10.33
C ASP A 40 -3.58 0.79 -9.98
N LEU A 41 -3.22 0.82 -8.70
CA LEU A 41 -1.97 1.45 -8.25
C LEU A 41 -0.75 0.79 -8.89
N SER A 42 -0.75 -0.55 -9.01
CA SER A 42 0.30 -1.30 -9.69
C SER A 42 0.40 -0.92 -11.17
N SER A 43 -0.73 -0.75 -11.86
CA SER A 43 -0.77 -0.30 -13.25
C SER A 43 -0.25 1.13 -13.41
N ASP A 44 -0.67 2.04 -12.54
CA ASP A 44 -0.21 3.44 -12.56
C ASP A 44 1.30 3.54 -12.31
N LEU A 45 1.83 2.73 -11.40
CA LEU A 45 3.27 2.67 -11.10
C LEU A 45 4.09 2.16 -12.29
N GLN A 46 3.54 1.23 -13.08
CA GLN A 46 4.16 0.73 -14.31
C GLN A 46 4.03 1.72 -15.47
N ALA A 47 2.95 2.50 -15.52
CA ALA A 47 2.67 3.49 -16.57
C ALA A 47 3.38 4.85 -16.37
N ASN A 48 4.31 4.96 -15.42
CA ASN A 48 5.04 6.18 -15.04
C ASN A 48 5.95 6.76 -16.15
N THR A 49 5.35 7.28 -17.22
CA THR A 49 6.04 8.04 -18.27
C THR A 49 5.60 9.50 -18.37
N ASP A 50 4.43 9.88 -17.85
CA ASP A 50 3.90 11.24 -18.01
C ASP A 50 3.38 11.81 -16.69
N GLY A 51 3.78 13.03 -16.31
CA GLY A 51 3.52 13.63 -14.98
C GLY A 51 2.04 13.75 -14.53
N SER A 52 1.07 13.42 -15.40
CA SER A 52 -0.32 13.21 -15.01
C SER A 52 -0.52 11.94 -14.15
N SER A 53 0.38 10.94 -14.26
CA SER A 53 0.35 9.69 -13.49
C SER A 53 0.57 9.92 -11.99
N ILE A 54 1.33 10.95 -11.64
CA ILE A 54 1.76 11.26 -10.28
C ILE A 54 0.59 11.72 -9.41
N GLN A 55 -0.28 12.58 -9.96
CA GLN A 55 -1.45 13.05 -9.23
C GLN A 55 -2.45 11.91 -9.00
N THR A 56 -2.66 11.06 -10.00
CA THR A 56 -3.48 9.86 -9.88
C THR A 56 -2.90 8.94 -8.82
N LEU A 57 -1.61 8.63 -8.87
CA LEU A 57 -0.90 7.81 -7.88
C LEU A 57 -1.11 8.32 -6.46
N HIS A 58 -0.94 9.63 -6.23
CA HIS A 58 -1.17 10.24 -4.93
C HIS A 58 -2.62 10.14 -4.45
N GLN A 59 -3.60 10.29 -5.34
CA GLN A 59 -5.01 10.13 -4.98
C GLN A 59 -5.33 8.69 -4.57
N ARG A 60 -4.76 7.70 -5.26
CA ARG A 60 -4.95 6.28 -4.95
C ARG A 60 -4.33 5.91 -3.60
N LEU A 61 -3.10 6.33 -3.34
CA LEU A 61 -2.43 6.14 -2.05
C LEU A 61 -3.26 6.75 -0.90
N LYS A 62 -3.84 7.93 -1.10
CA LYS A 62 -4.74 8.56 -0.10
C LYS A 62 -6.01 7.75 0.13
N ARG A 63 -6.62 7.20 -0.93
CA ARG A 63 -7.82 6.34 -0.80
C ARG A 63 -7.50 5.07 -0.02
N LEU A 64 -6.42 4.38 -0.38
CA LEU A 64 -5.97 3.18 0.33
C LEU A 64 -5.69 3.47 1.81
N ALA A 65 -5.07 4.60 2.12
CA ALA A 65 -4.83 5.02 3.50
C ALA A 65 -6.14 5.30 4.26
N ALA A 66 -7.13 5.95 3.62
CA ALA A 66 -8.44 6.19 4.23
C ALA A 66 -9.21 4.89 4.50
N ILE A 67 -9.17 3.93 3.55
CA ILE A 67 -9.79 2.62 3.72
C ILE A 67 -9.11 1.86 4.86
N ALA A 68 -7.78 1.87 4.95
CA ALA A 68 -7.03 1.27 6.05
C ALA A 68 -7.37 1.87 7.42
N MET A 69 -7.50 3.20 7.51
CA MET A 69 -7.91 3.85 8.76
C MET A 69 -9.34 3.48 9.17
N MET A 70 -10.28 3.45 8.21
CA MET A 70 -11.64 3.00 8.48
C MET A 70 -11.67 1.53 8.91
N ALA A 71 -10.95 0.66 8.20
CA ALA A 71 -10.83 -0.75 8.56
C ALA A 71 -10.28 -0.92 9.99
N ARG A 72 -9.24 -0.15 10.37
CA ARG A 72 -8.66 -0.18 11.72
C ARG A 72 -9.68 0.19 12.80
N MET A 73 -10.53 1.19 12.55
CA MET A 73 -11.54 1.63 13.51
C MET A 73 -12.61 0.57 13.79
N PHE A 74 -12.93 -0.27 12.80
CA PHE A 74 -13.99 -1.27 12.91
C PHE A 74 -13.46 -2.71 13.09
N ALA A 75 -12.16 -2.93 12.88
CA ALA A 75 -11.53 -4.22 13.06
C ALA A 75 -11.44 -4.58 14.55
N SER A 76 -12.25 -5.54 14.97
CA SER A 76 -12.12 -6.22 16.27
C SER A 76 -11.07 -7.33 16.24
N ASN A 77 -10.83 -7.92 15.05
CA ASN A 77 -9.80 -8.91 14.77
C ASN A 77 -8.89 -8.41 13.62
N ASN A 78 -7.64 -8.88 13.55
CA ASN A 78 -6.65 -8.51 12.51
C ASN A 78 -6.15 -7.05 12.51
N GLN A 79 -6.27 -6.34 13.63
CA GLN A 79 -5.78 -4.95 13.75
C GLN A 79 -4.29 -4.81 13.38
N GLN A 80 -3.47 -5.78 13.77
CA GLN A 80 -2.03 -5.78 13.45
C GLN A 80 -1.79 -5.80 11.94
N ALA A 81 -2.50 -6.65 11.18
CA ALA A 81 -2.36 -6.71 9.73
C ALA A 81 -2.81 -5.41 9.05
N ILE A 82 -3.83 -4.75 9.57
CA ILE A 82 -4.31 -3.46 9.06
C ILE A 82 -3.32 -2.33 9.39
N GLU A 83 -2.67 -2.39 10.55
CA GLU A 83 -1.61 -1.44 10.92
C GLU A 83 -0.35 -1.64 10.07
N GLU A 84 0.06 -2.89 9.85
CA GLU A 84 1.14 -3.23 8.93
C GLU A 84 0.81 -2.79 7.49
N PHE A 85 -0.44 -2.90 7.06
CA PHE A 85 -0.89 -2.41 5.76
C PHE A 85 -0.72 -0.89 5.65
N ALA A 86 -1.13 -0.14 6.67
CA ALA A 86 -0.97 1.31 6.71
C ALA A 86 0.51 1.73 6.68
N ASN A 87 1.37 1.01 7.40
CA ASN A 87 2.82 1.27 7.40
C ASN A 87 3.43 1.04 6.01
N HIS A 88 3.10 -0.08 5.36
CA HIS A 88 3.58 -0.36 3.99
C HIS A 88 3.09 0.68 2.97
N LEU A 89 1.89 1.26 3.13
CA LEU A 89 1.42 2.35 2.29
C LEU A 89 2.23 3.64 2.47
N VAL A 90 2.60 3.98 3.71
CA VAL A 90 3.44 5.15 3.99
C VAL A 90 4.83 4.96 3.39
N GLU A 91 5.40 3.77 3.54
CA GLU A 91 6.69 3.43 2.95
C GLU A 91 6.62 3.45 1.42
N LEU A 92 5.56 2.92 0.81
CA LEU A 92 5.34 2.99 -0.63
C LEU A 92 5.19 4.44 -1.11
N THR A 93 4.49 5.28 -0.37
CA THR A 93 4.37 6.73 -0.66
C THR A 93 5.73 7.42 -0.58
N ASN A 94 6.58 7.04 0.37
CA ASN A 94 7.93 7.57 0.50
C ASN A 94 8.88 7.06 -0.58
N ALA A 95 8.78 5.78 -0.96
CA ALA A 95 9.58 5.17 -2.03
C ALA A 95 9.19 5.69 -3.41
N THR A 96 7.93 6.07 -3.56
CA THR A 96 7.40 6.73 -4.76
C THR A 96 7.52 8.24 -4.69
N LYS A 97 8.33 8.81 -3.78
CA LYS A 97 8.69 10.24 -3.80
C LYS A 97 9.34 10.58 -5.14
N ILE A 98 8.47 10.90 -6.08
CA ILE A 98 8.62 11.93 -7.08
C ILE A 98 9.00 13.18 -6.29
N GLU A 99 10.28 13.54 -6.35
CA GLU A 99 10.79 14.77 -5.74
C GLU A 99 9.93 15.95 -6.19
N LYS A 100 9.56 16.81 -5.22
CA LYS A 100 8.87 18.07 -5.50
C LYS A 100 9.74 19.02 -6.31
#